data_AF-A0A3R9T087-F1
#
_entry.id   AF-A0A3R9T087-F1
#
_cell.length_a   1.000
_cell.length_b   1.000
_cell.length_c   1.000
_cell.angle_alpha   90.00
_cell.angle_beta   90.00
_cell.angle_gamma   90.00
#
_symmetry.space_group_name_H-M   'P 1'
#
loop_
_entity.id
_entity.type
_entity.pdbx_description
1 polymer ?
#
loop_
_entity_poly.entity_id
_entity_poly.type
_entity_poly.pdbx_seq_one_letter_code
_entity_poly.pdbx_strand_id
1 'polypeptide(L)'
;MGFTIGGMREIRTGTRWRGRSYRSAECTAVAEYTSLWGWDVVRGARAVAGSCSCGRRDCSAPGAHPLESAPEVPAGATLEQVTRAWAGTPDATVMFALGRAFDAIEVAESTARRALVRMERMGLPLGPVTAGPDGRAHFFVAPGSAARLPGLLYRMGWDDPASLDVRGLGTGHYLTAPPSDRGGRGPVRWLRPPDLHAARPPQARLLLGPLAYVAHRSRAQGPSPLPRAARADRRRSPGTRRRPLPLPW
;
A
#
# COMPACT_ATOMS: atom_id res chain seq x y z
N MET A 1 -42.02 54.13 16.03
CA MET A 1 -40.74 53.79 16.68
C MET A 1 -40.09 52.68 15.87
N GLY A 2 -39.03 52.99 15.13
CA GLY A 2 -38.18 51.98 14.50
C GLY A 2 -37.03 51.60 15.42
N PHE A 3 -36.35 50.48 15.13
CA PHE A 3 -34.89 50.35 15.10
C PHE A 3 -34.52 49.09 14.29
N THR A 4 -33.63 49.28 13.31
CA THR A 4 -32.80 48.28 12.64
C THR A 4 -31.50 48.07 13.44
N ILE A 5 -30.88 46.88 13.31
CA ILE A 5 -29.44 46.49 13.39
C ILE A 5 -29.48 44.94 13.34
N GLY A 6 -28.93 44.20 12.37
CA GLY A 6 -27.63 44.30 11.72
C GLY A 6 -26.69 43.28 12.36
N GLY A 7 -26.37 42.16 11.70
CA GLY A 7 -25.48 41.18 12.34
C GLY A 7 -25.24 39.86 11.62
N MET A 8 -24.76 39.94 10.38
CA MET A 8 -24.12 38.82 9.67
C MET A 8 -22.98 38.24 10.51
N ARG A 9 -23.06 36.95 10.86
CA ARG A 9 -21.88 36.11 11.12
C ARG A 9 -22.09 34.78 10.41
N GLU A 10 -21.61 34.75 9.17
CA GLU A 10 -21.17 33.53 8.52
C GLU A 10 -20.23 32.80 9.50
N ILE A 11 -20.70 31.68 10.05
CA ILE A 11 -19.82 30.70 10.63
C ILE A 11 -19.09 30.08 9.44
N ARG A 12 -17.89 30.60 9.15
CA ARG A 12 -16.91 29.90 8.32
C ARG A 12 -16.55 28.59 9.03
N THR A 13 -17.32 27.55 8.75
CA THR A 13 -17.16 26.19 9.24
C THR A 13 -15.84 25.61 8.69
N GLY A 14 -14.79 25.77 9.48
CA GLY A 14 -13.98 24.62 9.91
C GLY A 14 -13.14 23.89 8.85
N THR A 15 -12.21 24.58 8.17
CA THR A 15 -11.07 23.92 7.49
C THR A 15 -9.83 23.77 8.38
N ARG A 16 -9.79 24.38 9.58
CA ARG A 16 -8.59 24.37 10.45
C ARG A 16 -8.47 23.20 11.44
N TRP A 17 -9.50 22.37 11.61
CA TRP A 17 -9.47 21.27 12.60
C TRP A 17 -8.93 19.94 12.07
N ARG A 18 -9.04 19.65 10.76
CA ARG A 18 -8.61 18.35 10.20
C ARG A 18 -7.10 18.15 10.21
N GLY A 19 -6.31 19.22 10.02
CA GLY A 19 -4.85 19.13 9.98
C GLY A 19 -4.17 18.93 11.34
N ARG A 20 -4.80 19.32 12.46
CA ARG A 20 -4.22 19.11 13.81
C ARG A 20 -4.47 17.69 14.33
N SER A 21 -5.64 17.15 14.05
CA SER A 21 -6.03 15.79 14.46
C SER A 21 -5.23 14.71 13.72
N TYR A 22 -5.07 14.85 12.40
CA TYR A 22 -4.26 13.94 11.59
C TYR A 22 -2.77 13.90 12.02
N ARG A 23 -2.19 15.05 12.39
CA ARG A 23 -0.82 15.15 12.93
C ARG A 23 -0.61 14.38 14.24
N SER A 24 -1.60 14.41 15.13
CA SER A 24 -1.54 13.62 16.37
C SER A 24 -1.51 12.13 16.05
N ALA A 25 -2.30 11.69 15.08
CA ALA A 25 -2.39 10.28 14.72
C ALA A 25 -1.08 9.74 14.13
N GLU A 26 -0.39 10.48 13.26
CA GLU A 26 0.91 10.05 12.72
C GLU A 26 2.01 10.04 13.79
N CYS A 27 2.08 11.04 14.68
CA CYS A 27 3.06 11.04 15.77
C CYS A 27 2.79 9.89 16.77
N THR A 28 1.52 9.59 17.06
CA THR A 28 1.15 8.43 17.87
C THR A 28 1.55 7.12 17.19
N ALA A 29 1.25 6.95 15.90
CA ALA A 29 1.65 5.76 15.15
C ALA A 29 3.18 5.58 15.14
N VAL A 30 3.94 6.67 14.93
CA VAL A 30 5.40 6.64 15.03
C VAL A 30 5.86 6.19 16.42
N ALA A 31 5.28 6.77 17.49
CA ALA A 31 5.63 6.38 18.85
C ALA A 31 5.31 4.90 19.13
N GLU A 32 4.23 4.35 18.57
CA GLU A 32 3.94 2.91 18.63
C GLU A 32 4.98 2.09 17.87
N TYR A 33 5.35 2.49 16.65
CA TYR A 33 6.40 1.83 15.86
C TYR A 33 7.74 1.78 16.59
N THR A 34 8.18 2.91 17.14
CA THR A 34 9.46 2.98 17.83
C THR A 34 9.40 2.31 19.19
N SER A 35 8.37 2.57 20.00
CA SER A 35 8.33 2.17 21.41
C SER A 35 7.79 0.76 21.65
N LEU A 36 6.73 0.36 20.93
CA LEU A 36 6.09 -0.95 21.15
C LEU A 36 6.73 -2.03 20.27
N TRP A 37 6.99 -1.71 19.02
CA TRP A 37 7.48 -2.69 18.05
C TRP A 37 9.00 -2.68 17.88
N GLY A 38 9.66 -1.64 18.38
CA GLY A 38 11.13 -1.52 18.32
C GLY A 38 11.63 -1.31 16.88
N TRP A 39 10.87 -0.59 16.07
CA TRP A 39 11.19 -0.34 14.66
C TRP A 39 11.71 1.07 14.45
N ASP A 40 12.83 1.18 13.74
CA ASP A 40 13.37 2.45 13.30
C ASP A 40 12.47 3.07 12.23
N VAL A 41 12.22 4.38 12.34
CA VAL A 41 11.47 5.12 11.35
C VAL A 41 12.27 6.30 10.81
N VAL A 42 12.00 6.66 9.57
CA VAL A 42 12.56 7.83 8.92
C VAL A 42 11.44 8.72 8.38
N ARG A 43 11.75 10.00 8.24
CA ARG A 43 10.87 10.96 7.57
C ARG A 43 11.03 10.82 6.06
N GLY A 44 9.92 10.55 5.40
CA GLY A 44 9.79 10.42 3.96
C GLY A 44 9.39 11.71 3.29
N ALA A 45 9.77 11.83 2.01
CA ALA A 45 9.20 12.82 1.14
C ALA A 45 7.71 12.52 0.93
N ARG A 46 6.92 13.57 0.70
CA ARG A 46 5.51 13.49 0.31
C ARG A 46 5.35 14.00 -1.12
N ALA A 47 4.29 13.57 -1.80
CA ALA A 47 3.93 14.13 -3.09
C ALA A 47 2.61 14.89 -2.99
N VAL A 48 2.57 16.11 -3.51
CA VAL A 48 1.35 16.92 -3.60
C VAL A 48 1.25 17.50 -4.99
N ALA A 49 0.10 17.34 -5.64
CA ALA A 49 -0.17 17.88 -6.98
C ALA A 49 0.94 17.56 -7.99
N GLY A 50 1.46 16.32 -7.97
CA GLY A 50 2.52 15.87 -8.89
C GLY A 50 3.93 16.33 -8.54
N SER A 51 4.12 17.15 -7.50
CA SER A 51 5.44 17.62 -7.05
C SER A 51 5.91 16.86 -5.81
N CYS A 52 7.18 16.48 -5.78
CA CYS A 52 7.80 15.86 -4.60
C CYS A 52 8.33 16.92 -3.64
N SER A 53 8.13 16.74 -2.34
CA SER A 53 8.63 17.66 -1.31
C SER A 53 10.16 17.66 -1.16
N CYS A 54 10.87 16.79 -1.87
CA CYS A 54 12.34 16.78 -1.88
C CYS A 54 12.96 17.90 -2.72
N GLY A 55 12.15 18.63 -3.51
CA GLY A 55 12.61 19.75 -4.32
C GLY A 55 13.30 19.36 -5.63
N ARG A 56 13.53 18.07 -5.91
CA ARG A 56 14.07 17.60 -7.19
C ARG A 56 12.99 17.65 -8.27
N ARG A 57 13.29 18.28 -9.41
CA ARG A 57 12.39 18.36 -10.58
C ARG A 57 12.11 16.99 -11.19
N ASP A 58 13.15 16.17 -11.34
CA ASP A 58 13.06 14.84 -11.96
C ASP A 58 13.08 13.72 -10.90
N CYS A 59 12.29 13.87 -9.84
CA CYS A 59 12.18 12.85 -8.81
C CYS A 59 11.61 11.55 -9.40
N SER A 60 12.39 10.47 -9.39
CA SER A 60 11.99 9.17 -9.93
C SER A 60 10.93 8.43 -9.10
N ALA A 61 10.79 8.79 -7.82
CA ALA A 61 9.83 8.17 -6.90
C ALA A 61 9.11 9.24 -6.04
N PRO A 62 8.30 10.13 -6.63
CA PRO A 62 7.67 11.22 -5.89
C PRO A 62 6.91 10.72 -4.66
N GLY A 63 7.27 11.21 -3.47
CA GLY A 63 6.63 10.84 -2.21
C GLY A 63 6.83 9.39 -1.75
N ALA A 64 7.82 8.68 -2.32
CA ALA A 64 8.07 7.25 -2.03
C ALA A 64 9.55 6.99 -1.70
N HIS A 65 10.23 7.95 -1.07
CA HIS A 65 11.63 7.86 -0.67
C HIS A 65 11.89 8.66 0.63
N PRO A 66 12.94 8.33 1.42
CA PRO A 66 13.32 9.10 2.60
C PRO A 66 13.78 10.53 2.23
N LEU A 67 13.63 11.47 3.16
CA LEU A 67 14.30 12.77 3.06
C LEU A 67 15.76 12.61 3.46
N GLU A 68 16.69 12.89 2.54
CA GLU A 68 18.13 12.69 2.76
C GLU A 68 18.69 13.46 3.96
N SER A 69 18.16 14.65 4.23
CA SER A 69 18.58 15.50 5.35
C SER A 69 17.91 15.17 6.69
N ALA A 70 16.98 14.20 6.71
CA ALA A 70 16.23 13.88 7.91
C ALA A 70 16.89 12.75 8.70
N PRO A 71 17.41 13.00 9.93
CA PRO A 71 17.89 11.91 10.78
C PRO A 71 16.77 10.89 11.07
N GLU A 72 17.21 9.64 11.18
CA GLU A 72 16.42 8.49 11.62
C GLU A 72 15.94 8.70 13.06
N VAL A 73 14.72 8.25 13.35
CA VAL A 73 14.18 8.17 14.69
C VAL A 73 14.29 6.72 15.14
N PRO A 74 15.16 6.42 16.11
CA PRO A 74 15.50 5.05 16.45
C PRO A 74 14.38 4.35 17.22
N ALA A 75 14.43 3.01 17.20
CA ALA A 75 13.68 2.17 18.13
C ALA A 75 13.83 2.65 19.58
N GLY A 76 12.74 2.64 20.33
CA GLY A 76 12.67 3.15 21.70
C GLY A 76 12.51 4.67 21.82
N ALA A 77 12.40 5.43 20.73
CA ALA A 77 12.16 6.87 20.79
C ALA A 77 10.82 7.20 21.45
N THR A 78 10.87 8.14 22.40
CA THR A 78 9.70 8.67 23.14
C THR A 78 8.83 9.58 22.27
N LEU A 79 7.57 9.77 22.65
CA LEU A 79 6.64 10.68 21.96
C LEU A 79 7.20 12.11 21.84
N GLU A 80 7.95 12.59 22.83
CA GLU A 80 8.59 13.91 22.80
C GLU A 80 9.66 13.99 21.71
N GLN A 81 10.54 12.98 21.63
CA GLN A 81 11.57 12.89 20.59
C GLN A 81 10.95 12.81 19.19
N VAL A 82 9.88 12.03 19.04
CA VAL A 82 9.11 11.91 17.80
C VAL A 82 8.49 13.26 17.40
N THR A 83 7.82 13.93 18.33
CA THR A 83 7.19 15.24 18.08
C THR A 83 8.23 16.28 17.68
N ARG A 84 9.39 16.30 18.35
CA ARG A 84 10.52 17.17 18.01
C ARG A 84 11.06 16.87 16.60
N ALA A 85 11.19 15.59 16.24
CA ALA A 85 11.66 15.20 14.91
C ALA A 85 10.72 15.67 13.79
N TRP A 86 9.39 15.64 14.00
CA TRP A 86 8.43 16.10 13.00
C TRP A 86 8.19 17.62 13.01
N ALA A 87 8.67 18.36 14.01
CA ALA A 87 8.44 19.82 14.11
C ALA A 87 8.93 20.60 12.88
N GLY A 88 10.07 20.22 12.31
CA GLY A 88 10.64 20.87 11.12
C GLY A 88 10.06 20.39 9.78
N THR A 89 9.38 19.25 9.77
CA THR A 89 8.77 18.66 8.57
C THR A 89 7.42 18.01 8.93
N PRO A 90 6.40 18.81 9.29
CA PRO A 90 5.17 18.27 9.90
C PRO A 90 4.36 17.35 9.00
N ASP A 91 4.50 17.50 7.68
CA ASP A 91 3.78 16.73 6.67
C ASP A 91 4.63 15.58 6.09
N ALA A 92 5.79 15.28 6.69
CA ALA A 92 6.64 14.21 6.21
C ALA A 92 5.97 12.84 6.41
N THR A 93 5.94 12.05 5.35
CA THR A 93 5.46 10.67 5.35
C THR A 93 6.27 9.85 6.36
N VAL A 94 5.64 8.95 7.10
CA VAL A 94 6.36 8.00 7.95
C VAL A 94 6.85 6.84 7.10
N MET A 95 8.12 6.45 7.23
CA MET A 95 8.67 5.29 6.54
C MET A 95 9.47 4.39 7.49
N PHE A 96 9.42 3.08 7.25
CA PHE A 96 10.27 2.10 7.92
C PHE A 96 11.61 1.96 7.20
N ALA A 97 12.71 1.88 7.96
CA ALA A 97 14.00 1.47 7.46
C ALA A 97 14.12 -0.07 7.51
N LEU A 98 14.27 -0.72 6.36
CA LEU A 98 14.35 -2.18 6.28
C LEU A 98 15.78 -2.70 6.45
N GLY A 99 15.93 -3.98 6.75
CA GLY A 99 17.23 -4.64 6.93
C GLY A 99 17.77 -4.64 8.36
N ARG A 100 17.06 -4.00 9.30
CA ARG A 100 17.40 -3.94 10.72
C ARG A 100 16.47 -4.85 11.52
N ALA A 101 15.38 -4.32 12.05
CA ALA A 101 14.39 -5.09 12.80
C ALA A 101 13.68 -6.14 11.93
N PHE A 102 13.49 -5.85 10.65
CA PHE A 102 12.82 -6.74 9.70
C PHE A 102 13.21 -6.45 8.25
N ASP A 103 12.98 -7.45 7.41
CA ASP A 103 12.92 -7.34 5.95
C ASP A 103 11.45 -7.44 5.52
N ALA A 104 11.17 -7.21 4.23
CA ALA A 104 9.86 -7.44 3.65
C ALA A 104 9.92 -8.36 2.41
N ILE A 105 8.86 -9.14 2.21
CA ILE A 105 8.57 -9.78 0.92
C ILE A 105 7.44 -9.01 0.26
N GLU A 106 7.72 -8.40 -0.88
CA GLU A 106 6.76 -7.69 -1.70
C GLU A 106 6.12 -8.63 -2.73
N VAL A 107 4.80 -8.54 -2.86
CA VAL A 107 4.00 -9.19 -3.90
C VAL A 107 2.87 -8.27 -4.35
N ALA A 108 2.16 -8.62 -5.44
CA ALA A 108 0.90 -7.96 -5.76
C ALA A 108 -0.12 -8.11 -4.61
N GLU A 109 -0.89 -7.06 -4.32
CA GLU A 109 -1.89 -7.05 -3.24
C GLU A 109 -2.90 -8.20 -3.38
N SER A 110 -3.35 -8.49 -4.61
CA SER A 110 -4.29 -9.59 -4.87
C SER A 110 -3.69 -10.96 -4.51
N THR A 111 -2.38 -11.14 -4.75
CA THR A 111 -1.62 -12.34 -4.35
C THR A 111 -1.51 -12.42 -2.84
N ALA A 112 -1.17 -11.31 -2.17
CA ALA A 112 -1.07 -11.26 -0.71
C ALA A 112 -2.38 -11.67 -0.02
N ARG A 113 -3.53 -11.12 -0.46
CA ARG A 113 -4.84 -11.45 0.11
C ARG A 113 -5.19 -12.93 -0.01
N ARG A 114 -4.97 -13.52 -1.19
CA ARG A 114 -5.18 -14.96 -1.41
C ARG A 114 -4.23 -15.82 -0.58
N ALA A 115 -2.96 -15.40 -0.48
CA ALA A 115 -1.96 -16.10 0.30
C ALA A 115 -2.28 -16.06 1.80
N LEU A 116 -2.70 -14.91 2.34
CA LEU A 116 -3.10 -14.76 3.75
C LEU A 116 -4.18 -15.76 4.16
N VAL A 117 -5.28 -15.83 3.41
CA VAL A 117 -6.36 -16.80 3.69
C VAL A 117 -5.84 -18.24 3.75
N ARG A 118 -4.90 -18.58 2.85
CA ARG A 118 -4.29 -19.92 2.85
C ARG A 118 -3.40 -20.13 4.06
N MET A 119 -2.54 -19.17 4.37
CA MET A 119 -1.60 -19.22 5.50
C MET A 119 -2.30 -19.32 6.85
N GLU A 120 -3.40 -18.58 7.02
CA GLU A 120 -4.25 -18.63 8.22
C GLU A 120 -4.86 -20.02 8.40
N ARG A 121 -5.41 -20.61 7.33
CA ARG A 121 -5.96 -21.98 7.36
C ARG A 121 -4.90 -23.04 7.66
N MET A 122 -3.64 -22.79 7.30
CA MET A 122 -2.52 -23.68 7.60
C MET A 122 -1.91 -23.42 8.99
N GLY A 123 -2.38 -22.41 9.73
CA GLY A 123 -1.84 -22.06 11.04
C GLY A 123 -0.39 -21.58 11.00
N LEU A 124 0.05 -20.96 9.91
CA LEU A 124 1.43 -20.46 9.81
C LEU A 124 1.64 -19.25 10.73
N PRO A 125 2.85 -19.09 11.32
CA PRO A 125 3.17 -17.90 12.09
C PRO A 125 3.30 -16.70 11.14
N LEU A 126 2.25 -15.88 11.09
CA LEU A 126 2.16 -14.71 10.22
C LEU A 126 2.67 -13.46 10.95
N GLY A 127 3.45 -12.66 10.24
CA GLY A 127 3.85 -11.32 10.70
C GLY A 127 2.88 -10.23 10.25
N PRO A 128 3.20 -8.96 10.55
CA PRO A 128 2.50 -7.81 9.99
C PRO A 128 2.53 -7.83 8.45
N VAL A 129 1.46 -7.32 7.84
CA VAL A 129 1.35 -7.17 6.38
C VAL A 129 0.76 -5.82 6.02
N THR A 130 1.45 -5.04 5.20
CA THR A 130 0.96 -3.76 4.66
C THR A 130 0.46 -3.91 3.23
N ALA A 131 -0.39 -2.99 2.80
CA ALA A 131 -0.76 -2.79 1.40
C ALA A 131 -0.76 -1.29 1.05
N GLY A 132 -0.12 -0.96 -0.07
CA GLY A 132 -0.05 0.39 -0.61
C GLY A 132 -1.09 0.65 -1.72
N PRO A 133 -1.32 1.93 -2.06
CA PRO A 133 -2.18 2.32 -3.18
C PRO A 133 -1.60 1.97 -4.56
N ASP A 134 -0.34 1.53 -4.62
CA ASP A 134 0.35 1.03 -5.81
C ASP A 134 0.01 -0.44 -6.13
N GLY A 135 -0.93 -1.04 -5.38
CA GLY A 135 -1.34 -2.42 -5.57
C GLY A 135 -0.28 -3.43 -5.14
N ARG A 136 0.69 -2.99 -4.32
CA ARG A 136 1.71 -3.84 -3.71
C ARG A 136 1.39 -4.10 -2.25
N ALA A 137 1.76 -5.28 -1.77
CA ALA A 137 1.65 -5.66 -0.38
C ALA A 137 2.96 -6.26 0.11
N HIS A 138 3.23 -6.09 1.39
CA HIS A 138 4.54 -6.37 1.97
C HIS A 138 4.38 -7.19 3.25
N PHE A 139 4.89 -8.42 3.23
CA PHE A 139 4.93 -9.31 4.40
C PHE A 139 6.21 -9.04 5.18
N PHE A 140 6.09 -8.69 6.46
CA PHE A 140 7.24 -8.43 7.30
C PHE A 140 7.84 -9.77 7.74
N VAL A 141 9.14 -9.92 7.52
CA VAL A 141 9.89 -11.16 7.75
C VAL A 141 11.19 -10.87 8.48
N ALA A 142 11.78 -11.90 9.09
CA ALA A 142 13.03 -11.77 9.83
C ALA A 142 14.13 -11.11 8.98
N PRO A 143 14.99 -10.27 9.56
CA PRO A 143 16.06 -9.60 8.82
C PRO A 143 17.02 -10.58 8.13
N GLY A 144 17.58 -10.17 6.99
CA GLY A 144 18.39 -11.01 6.12
C GLY A 144 17.59 -12.06 5.33
N SER A 145 16.27 -12.04 5.40
CA SER A 145 15.40 -12.89 4.58
C SER A 145 15.38 -12.45 3.11
N ALA A 146 15.40 -11.14 2.85
CA ALA A 146 15.37 -10.61 1.49
C ALA A 146 16.58 -11.06 0.67
N ALA A 147 17.77 -11.01 1.27
CA ALA A 147 19.01 -11.47 0.64
C ALA A 147 19.02 -12.99 0.35
N ARG A 148 18.36 -13.79 1.19
CA ARG A 148 18.26 -15.25 1.02
C ARG A 148 17.14 -15.68 0.07
N LEU A 149 16.24 -14.75 -0.29
CA LEU A 149 15.04 -15.06 -1.08
C LEU A 149 15.35 -15.75 -2.42
N PRO A 150 16.30 -15.27 -3.26
CA PRO A 150 16.56 -15.92 -4.54
C PRO A 150 17.00 -17.39 -4.40
N GLY A 151 17.89 -17.68 -3.46
CA GLY A 151 18.36 -19.04 -3.20
C GLY A 151 17.30 -19.95 -2.55
N LEU A 152 16.32 -19.38 -1.84
CA LEU A 152 15.16 -20.14 -1.35
C LEU A 152 14.19 -20.48 -2.48
N LEU A 153 13.90 -19.54 -3.37
CA LEU A 153 13.05 -19.77 -4.54
C LEU A 153 13.64 -20.86 -5.45
N TYR A 154 14.94 -20.75 -5.75
CA TYR A 154 15.66 -21.75 -6.54
C TYR A 154 15.56 -23.15 -5.94
N ARG A 155 15.82 -23.31 -4.63
CA ARG A 155 15.73 -24.62 -3.95
C ARG A 155 14.33 -25.23 -3.92
N MET A 156 13.30 -24.42 -4.11
CA MET A 156 11.91 -24.90 -4.22
C MET A 156 11.50 -25.22 -5.66
N GLY A 157 12.43 -25.18 -6.62
CA GLY A 157 12.18 -25.47 -8.04
C GLY A 157 11.58 -24.28 -8.81
N TRP A 158 11.71 -23.06 -8.29
CA TRP A 158 11.38 -21.85 -9.04
C TRP A 158 12.62 -21.32 -9.74
N ASP A 159 12.96 -21.94 -10.87
CA ASP A 159 14.23 -21.72 -11.59
C ASP A 159 14.38 -20.32 -12.20
N ASP A 160 13.26 -19.64 -12.48
CA ASP A 160 13.22 -18.21 -12.82
C ASP A 160 12.48 -17.43 -11.73
N PRO A 161 13.16 -16.98 -10.66
CA PRO A 161 12.56 -16.12 -9.64
C PRO A 161 12.00 -14.81 -10.20
N ALA A 162 12.55 -14.29 -11.31
CA ALA A 162 12.06 -13.06 -11.93
C ALA A 162 10.72 -13.26 -12.65
N SER A 163 10.39 -14.51 -13.02
CA SER A 163 9.06 -14.88 -13.50
C SER A 163 7.99 -14.79 -12.40
N LEU A 164 8.39 -14.89 -11.13
CA LEU A 164 7.49 -14.70 -9.99
C LEU A 164 7.44 -13.21 -9.63
N ASP A 165 6.23 -12.67 -9.47
CA ASP A 165 6.05 -11.33 -8.92
C ASP A 165 6.21 -11.34 -7.40
N VAL A 166 7.38 -11.77 -6.94
CA VAL A 166 7.79 -11.86 -5.53
C VAL A 166 9.19 -11.26 -5.39
N ARG A 167 9.31 -10.22 -4.58
CA ARG A 167 10.58 -9.48 -4.38
C ARG A 167 10.95 -9.39 -2.90
N GLY A 168 12.23 -9.48 -2.60
CA GLY A 168 12.75 -9.24 -1.27
C GLY A 168 13.18 -7.78 -1.13
N LEU A 169 12.77 -7.12 -0.06
CA LEU A 169 13.20 -5.78 0.32
C LEU A 169 13.92 -5.87 1.67
N GLY A 170 15.20 -5.56 1.69
CA GLY A 170 16.04 -5.63 2.91
C GLY A 170 16.82 -4.34 3.10
N THR A 171 18.06 -4.45 3.59
CA THR A 171 18.94 -3.31 3.84
C THR A 171 18.97 -2.31 2.68
N GLY A 172 18.89 -1.02 3.01
CA GLY A 172 18.88 0.09 2.04
C GLY A 172 17.51 0.37 1.41
N HIS A 173 16.50 -0.46 1.67
CA HIS A 173 15.12 -0.19 1.23
C HIS A 173 14.32 0.51 2.33
N TYR A 174 13.32 1.27 1.88
CA TYR A 174 12.39 1.97 2.76
C TYR A 174 10.95 1.67 2.35
N LEU A 175 10.08 1.58 3.34
CA LEU A 175 8.68 1.22 3.14
C LEU A 175 7.79 2.28 3.79
N THR A 176 6.88 2.89 3.03
CA THR A 176 5.92 3.84 3.60
C THR A 176 5.08 3.14 4.66
N ALA A 177 5.03 3.69 5.86
CA ALA A 177 4.32 3.14 6.99
C ALA A 177 2.85 3.59 7.00
N PRO A 178 1.89 2.73 7.42
CA PRO A 178 0.55 3.19 7.73
C PRO A 178 0.54 4.25 8.84
N PRO A 179 -0.40 5.21 8.86
CA PRO A 179 -1.41 5.47 7.84
C PRO A 179 -0.92 6.43 6.73
N SER A 180 0.38 6.67 6.60
CA SER A 180 0.89 7.75 5.73
C SER A 180 0.62 7.49 4.25
N ASP A 181 0.42 8.59 3.53
CA ASP A 181 0.23 8.60 2.08
C ASP A 181 1.51 8.18 1.34
N ARG A 182 1.32 7.42 0.25
CA ARG A 182 2.38 7.01 -0.67
C ARG A 182 2.20 7.69 -2.02
N GLY A 183 3.05 8.67 -2.30
CA GLY A 183 3.14 9.32 -3.62
C GLY A 183 1.88 10.07 -4.08
N GLY A 184 1.07 10.57 -3.15
CA GLY A 184 -0.17 11.30 -3.41
C GLY A 184 -1.32 10.40 -3.87
N ARG A 185 -1.17 9.07 -3.74
CA ARG A 185 -2.12 8.07 -4.28
C ARG A 185 -3.04 7.48 -3.24
N GLY A 186 -2.85 7.82 -1.97
CA GLY A 186 -3.60 7.30 -0.84
C GLY A 186 -2.71 6.68 0.24
N PRO A 187 -3.31 6.36 1.39
CA PRO A 187 -2.60 5.83 2.55
C PRO A 187 -2.14 4.39 2.33
N VAL A 188 -0.98 4.04 2.88
CA VAL A 188 -0.64 2.65 3.16
C VAL A 188 -1.49 2.18 4.34
N ARG A 189 -1.99 0.93 4.27
CA ARG A 189 -2.82 0.34 5.32
C ARG A 189 -2.29 -1.03 5.75
N TRP A 190 -2.70 -1.46 6.93
CA TRP A 190 -2.50 -2.83 7.38
C TRP A 190 -3.51 -3.77 6.69
N LEU A 191 -3.02 -4.81 6.02
CA LEU A 191 -3.81 -6.01 5.73
C LEU A 191 -3.86 -6.93 6.94
N ARG A 192 -2.73 -7.00 7.67
CA ARG A 192 -2.63 -7.63 8.99
C ARG A 192 -1.82 -6.69 9.89
N PRO A 193 -2.43 -6.07 10.91
CA PRO A 193 -1.71 -5.16 11.81
C PRO A 193 -0.66 -5.91 12.64
N PRO A 194 0.35 -5.21 13.19
CA PRO A 194 1.25 -5.81 14.16
C PRO A 194 0.49 -6.30 15.40
N ASP A 195 0.94 -7.44 15.93
CA ASP A 195 0.52 -8.01 17.20
C ASP A 195 1.70 -8.03 18.19
N LEU A 196 1.50 -8.58 19.37
CA LEU A 196 2.53 -8.66 20.44
C LEU A 196 3.82 -9.40 20.01
N HIS A 197 3.83 -10.10 18.87
CA HIS A 197 4.99 -10.80 18.33
C HIS A 197 5.64 -10.07 17.14
N ALA A 198 5.14 -8.89 16.77
CA ALA A 198 5.64 -8.11 15.63
C ALA A 198 7.12 -7.72 15.73
N ALA A 199 7.67 -7.62 16.95
CA ALA A 199 9.10 -7.37 17.16
C ALA A 199 10.01 -8.52 16.67
N ARG A 200 9.45 -9.71 16.42
CA ARG A 200 10.19 -10.88 15.89
C ARG A 200 9.44 -11.50 14.71
N PRO A 201 9.49 -10.89 13.52
CA PRO A 201 8.76 -11.39 12.37
C PRO A 201 9.21 -12.80 11.95
N PRO A 202 8.33 -13.58 11.31
CA PRO A 202 8.65 -14.95 10.91
C PRO A 202 9.76 -15.02 9.86
N GLN A 203 10.46 -16.15 9.81
CA GLN A 203 11.43 -16.41 8.75
C GLN A 203 10.73 -16.55 7.40
N ALA A 204 11.26 -15.93 6.34
CA ALA A 204 10.67 -15.96 5.00
C ALA A 204 10.36 -17.37 4.47
N ARG A 205 11.21 -18.36 4.81
CA ARG A 205 11.03 -19.76 4.40
C ARG A 205 9.66 -20.35 4.78
N LEU A 206 9.04 -19.84 5.85
CA LEU A 206 7.72 -20.29 6.31
C LEU A 206 6.60 -19.78 5.42
N LEU A 207 6.77 -18.59 4.83
CA LEU A 207 5.76 -17.92 4.01
C LEU A 207 5.94 -18.16 2.52
N LEU A 208 7.15 -18.53 2.10
CA LEU A 208 7.55 -18.48 0.69
C LEU A 208 6.83 -19.49 -0.18
N GLY A 209 6.61 -20.73 0.30
CA GLY A 209 5.88 -21.75 -0.46
C GLY A 209 4.48 -21.28 -0.87
N PRO A 210 3.63 -20.85 0.09
CA PRO A 210 2.31 -20.29 -0.23
C PRO A 210 2.37 -19.03 -1.10
N LEU A 211 3.30 -18.10 -0.86
CA LEU A 211 3.44 -16.89 -1.68
C LEU A 211 3.80 -17.21 -3.13
N ALA A 212 4.82 -18.04 -3.34
CA ALA A 212 5.28 -18.44 -4.66
C ALA A 212 4.18 -19.21 -5.41
N TYR A 213 3.50 -20.15 -4.74
CA TYR A 213 2.39 -20.89 -5.32
C TYR A 213 1.26 -19.96 -5.79
N VAL A 214 0.79 -19.04 -4.93
CA VAL A 214 -0.29 -18.13 -5.29
C VAL A 214 0.16 -17.15 -6.38
N ALA A 215 1.38 -16.62 -6.30
CA ALA A 215 1.93 -15.72 -7.32
C ALA A 215 1.95 -16.42 -8.70
N HIS A 216 2.47 -17.65 -8.76
CA HIS A 216 2.50 -18.44 -9.98
C HIS A 216 1.09 -18.71 -10.54
N ARG A 217 0.16 -19.17 -9.68
CA ARG A 217 -1.23 -19.45 -10.08
C ARG A 217 -1.98 -18.22 -10.56
N SER A 218 -1.68 -17.04 -9.99
CA SER A 218 -2.33 -15.79 -10.35
C SER A 218 -1.90 -15.29 -11.72
N ARG A 219 -0.64 -15.53 -12.10
CA ARG A 219 -0.13 -15.23 -13.45
C ARG A 219 -0.71 -16.16 -14.50
N ALA A 220 -0.80 -17.45 -14.19
CA ALA A 220 -1.38 -18.45 -15.10
C ALA A 220 -2.86 -18.17 -15.42
N GLN A 221 -3.58 -17.44 -14.56
CA GLN A 221 -4.99 -17.11 -14.77
C GLN A 221 -5.21 -15.88 -15.65
N GLY A 222 -4.16 -15.09 -15.95
CA GLY A 222 -4.26 -13.83 -16.70
C GLY A 222 -5.29 -12.85 -16.10
N PRO A 223 -5.40 -11.63 -16.64
CA PRO A 223 -6.65 -10.90 -16.44
C PRO A 223 -7.77 -11.73 -17.07
N SER A 224 -8.76 -12.14 -16.27
CA SER A 224 -10.00 -12.71 -16.82
C SER A 224 -10.49 -11.76 -17.91
N PRO A 225 -10.76 -12.24 -19.15
CA PRO A 225 -11.41 -11.38 -20.12
C PRO A 225 -12.71 -10.90 -19.47
N LEU A 226 -12.92 -9.58 -19.45
CA LEU A 226 -14.19 -8.99 -19.05
C LEU A 226 -15.30 -9.77 -19.76
N PRO A 227 -16.42 -10.10 -19.08
CA PRO A 227 -17.51 -10.80 -19.74
C PRO A 227 -17.91 -9.98 -20.97
N ARG A 228 -17.75 -10.57 -22.17
CA ARG A 228 -18.23 -9.97 -23.43
C ARG A 228 -19.70 -9.66 -23.20
N ALA A 229 -20.04 -8.37 -23.14
CA ALA A 229 -21.43 -7.93 -23.12
C ALA A 229 -22.16 -8.70 -24.21
N ALA A 230 -23.19 -9.45 -23.79
CA ALA A 230 -24.02 -10.24 -24.68
C ALA A 230 -24.47 -9.35 -25.84
N ARG A 231 -23.95 -9.62 -27.05
CA ARG A 231 -24.50 -9.05 -28.26
C ARG A 231 -25.93 -9.56 -28.35
N ALA A 232 -26.89 -8.69 -28.03
CA ALA A 232 -28.29 -8.93 -28.31
C ALA A 232 -28.42 -9.19 -29.81
N ASP A 233 -28.63 -10.44 -30.16
CA ASP A 233 -29.00 -10.90 -31.49
C ASP A 233 -30.39 -10.34 -31.79
N ARG A 234 -30.45 -9.16 -32.42
CA ARG A 234 -31.67 -8.66 -33.05
C ARG A 234 -31.78 -9.31 -34.42
N ARG A 235 -32.35 -10.52 -34.47
CA ARG A 235 -32.99 -11.03 -35.69
C ARG A 235 -34.43 -11.44 -35.40
N ARG A 236 -35.28 -11.05 -36.36
CA ARG A 236 -36.73 -11.29 -36.54
C ARG A 236 -37.63 -10.35 -35.74
N SER A 237 -38.58 -9.67 -36.37
CA SER A 237 -39.69 -10.27 -37.14
C SER A 237 -40.27 -9.30 -38.19
N PRO A 238 -41.45 -9.55 -38.79
CA PRO A 238 -41.73 -10.48 -39.88
C PRO A 238 -42.33 -9.76 -41.11
N GLY A 239 -42.60 -10.53 -42.17
CA GLY A 239 -42.82 -10.04 -43.53
C GLY A 239 -44.04 -9.15 -43.77
N THR A 240 -43.82 -8.16 -44.63
CA THR A 240 -44.87 -7.44 -45.36
C THR A 240 -45.15 -8.18 -46.67
N ARG A 241 -46.36 -8.75 -46.75
CA ARG A 241 -46.93 -9.33 -47.96
C ARG A 241 -47.06 -8.25 -49.04
N ARG A 242 -46.40 -8.43 -50.18
CA ARG A 242 -46.71 -7.66 -51.40
C ARG A 242 -48.03 -8.18 -51.98
N ARG A 243 -48.99 -7.28 -52.14
CA ARG A 243 -50.18 -7.46 -52.97
C ARG A 243 -49.79 -7.34 -54.46
N PRO A 244 -50.44 -8.10 -55.36
CA PRO A 244 -50.16 -8.03 -56.80
C PRO A 244 -50.82 -6.80 -57.43
N LEU A 245 -50.13 -6.21 -58.41
CA LEU A 245 -50.65 -5.19 -59.32
C LEU A 245 -51.43 -5.86 -60.46
N PRO A 246 -52.56 -5.30 -60.93
CA PRO A 246 -53.25 -5.78 -62.12
C PRO A 246 -52.63 -5.17 -63.40
N LEU A 247 -52.55 -5.98 -64.46
CA LEU A 247 -52.34 -5.52 -65.83
C LEU A 247 -53.56 -4.72 -66.31
N PRO A 248 -53.35 -3.72 -67.17
CA PRO A 248 -53.99 -3.85 -68.48
C PRO A 248 -53.17 -3.31 -69.68
N TRP A 249 -53.37 -4.01 -70.82
CA TRP A 249 -53.01 -3.80 -72.25
C TRP A 249 -51.58 -3.42 -72.63
#